data_AF-A0A7W4JR29-F1
#
_entry.id   AF-A0A7W4JR29-F1
#
_cell.length_a   1.000
_cell.length_b   1.000
_cell.length_c   1.000
_cell.angle_alpha   90.00
_cell.angle_beta   90.00
_cell.angle_gamma   90.00
#
_symmetry.space_group_name_H-M   'P 1'
#
loop_
_entity.id
_entity.type
_entity.pdbx_description
1 polymer ?
#
loop_
_entity_poly.entity_id
_entity_poly.type
_entity_poly.pdbx_seq_one_letter_code
_entity_poly.pdbx_strand_id
1 'polypeptide(L)'
;MITLVFTLLFELIRLYTWVLVISCVFSFLYGFGVLDPRNRIVWNIGSFLNRLTEPVLQPIRRILPAMGNMDFSPLVLLLLIQYLLTPLLRQLYFALIIGGIP
;
A
#
# COMPACT_ATOMS: atom_id res chain seq x y z
N MET A 1 0.24 -24.94 12.87
CA MET A 1 -0.31 -24.63 11.53
C MET A 1 -0.76 -23.17 11.42
N ILE A 2 -1.53 -22.65 12.37
CA ILE A 2 -2.02 -21.26 12.32
C ILE A 2 -0.91 -20.20 12.21
N THR A 3 0.19 -20.37 12.96
CA THR A 3 1.36 -19.48 12.88
C THR A 3 1.96 -19.39 11.49
N LEU A 4 2.04 -20.50 10.74
CA LEU A 4 2.57 -20.48 9.37
C LEU A 4 1.70 -19.64 8.45
N VAL A 5 0.37 -19.77 8.56
CA VAL A 5 -0.60 -19.00 7.78
C VAL A 5 -0.45 -17.51 8.05
N PHE A 6 -0.39 -17.11 9.33
CA PHE A 6 -0.20 -15.71 9.69
C PHE A 6 1.17 -15.17 9.24
N THR A 7 2.25 -15.94 9.37
CA THR A 7 3.57 -15.54 8.87
C THR A 7 3.55 -15.28 7.37
N LEU A 8 2.98 -16.18 6.57
CA LEU A 8 2.84 -15.97 5.13
C LEU A 8 2.00 -14.75 4.80
N LEU A 9 0.92 -14.53 5.54
CA LEU A 9 0.05 -13.37 5.37
C LEU A 9 0.80 -12.05 5.69
N PHE A 10 1.53 -11.99 6.79
CA PHE A 10 2.35 -10.81 7.13
C PHE A 10 3.44 -10.56 6.09
N GLU A 11 4.06 -11.60 5.55
CA GLU A 11 5.03 -11.49 4.47
C GLU A 11 4.43 -10.91 3.19
N LEU A 12 3.25 -11.39 2.79
CA LEU A 12 2.53 -10.85 1.64
C LEU A 12 2.16 -9.38 1.83
N ILE A 13 1.68 -9.00 3.02
CA ILE A 13 1.40 -7.60 3.35
C ILE A 13 2.67 -6.78 3.28
N ARG A 14 3.79 -7.27 3.81
CA ARG A 14 5.07 -6.55 3.77
C ARG A 14 5.55 -6.32 2.34
N LEU A 15 5.45 -7.33 1.47
CA LEU A 15 5.79 -7.19 0.05
C LEU A 15 4.89 -6.16 -0.65
N TYR A 16 3.58 -6.20 -0.39
CA TYR A 16 2.66 -5.22 -0.94
C TYR A 16 2.92 -3.80 -0.43
N THR A 17 3.26 -3.65 0.86
CA THR A 17 3.68 -2.36 1.45
C THR A 17 4.89 -1.79 0.71
N TRP A 18 5.89 -2.60 0.35
CA TRP A 18 7.02 -2.13 -0.45
C TRP A 18 6.60 -1.63 -1.84
N VAL A 19 5.68 -2.32 -2.51
CA VAL A 19 5.11 -1.86 -3.78
C VAL A 19 4.41 -0.51 -3.60
N LEU A 20 3.67 -0.31 -2.51
CA LEU A 20 3.03 0.96 -2.20
C LEU A 20 4.02 2.08 -1.88
N VAL A 21 5.11 1.78 -1.17
CA VAL A 21 6.19 2.75 -0.94
C VAL A 21 6.77 3.21 -2.28
N ILE A 22 7.08 2.26 -3.18
CA ILE A 22 7.58 2.58 -4.52
C ILE A 22 6.56 3.41 -5.30
N SER A 23 5.28 3.05 -5.25
CA SER A 23 4.20 3.80 -5.89
C SER A 23 4.05 5.21 -5.33
N CYS A 24 4.20 5.39 -4.02
CA CYS A 24 4.15 6.70 -3.34
C CYS A 24 5.29 7.59 -3.80
N VAL A 25 6.53 7.05 -3.78
CA VAL A 25 7.72 7.77 -4.24
C VAL A 25 7.59 8.11 -5.73
N PHE A 26 7.15 7.16 -6.56
CA PHE A 26 6.94 7.38 -7.99
C PHE A 26 5.92 8.50 -8.24
N SER A 27 4.80 8.52 -7.52
CA SER A 27 3.79 9.58 -7.63
C SER A 27 4.34 10.94 -7.25
N PHE A 28 5.15 11.02 -6.19
CA PHE A 28 5.79 12.28 -5.79
C PHE A 28 6.81 12.75 -6.82
N LEU A 29 7.66 11.86 -7.32
CA LEU A 29 8.64 12.18 -8.36
C LEU A 29 7.96 12.66 -9.65
N TYR A 30 6.81 12.08 -10.00
CA TYR A 30 5.96 12.53 -11.11
C TYR A 30 5.36 13.92 -10.82
N GLY A 31 4.77 14.12 -9.64
CA GLY A 31 4.12 15.36 -9.24
C GLY A 31 5.06 16.56 -9.14
N PHE A 32 6.32 16.34 -8.71
CA PHE A 32 7.37 17.35 -8.67
C PHE A 32 8.06 17.60 -10.02
N GLY A 33 7.65 16.91 -11.09
CA GLY A 33 8.24 17.08 -12.42
C GLY A 33 9.67 16.53 -12.56
N VAL A 34 10.11 15.66 -11.64
CA VAL A 34 11.42 15.01 -11.71
C VAL A 34 11.44 13.94 -12.80
N LEU A 35 10.31 13.25 -13.01
CA LEU A 35 10.15 12.22 -14.03
C LEU A 35 9.43 12.78 -15.27
N ASP A 36 10.01 12.57 -16.45
CA ASP A 36 9.38 12.94 -17.71
C ASP A 36 8.40 11.83 -18.18
N PRO A 37 7.08 12.11 -18.28
CA PRO A 37 6.08 11.14 -18.74
C PRO A 37 6.30 10.69 -20.19
N ARG A 38 7.03 11.48 -20.98
CA ARG A 38 7.31 11.19 -22.39
C ARG A 38 8.29 10.02 -22.55
N ASN A 39 9.05 9.71 -21.51
CA ASN A 39 9.93 8.56 -21.52
C ASN A 39 9.11 7.26 -21.35
N ARG A 40 9.20 6.36 -22.34
CA ARG A 40 8.52 5.06 -22.33
C ARG A 40 8.81 4.24 -21.07
N ILE A 41 10.02 4.32 -20.52
CA ILE A 41 10.40 3.56 -19.31
C ILE A 41 9.60 4.06 -18.10
N VAL A 42 9.53 5.37 -17.91
CA VAL A 42 8.77 6.00 -16.83
C VAL A 42 7.29 5.64 -16.94
N TRP A 43 6.72 5.75 -18.14
CA TRP A 43 5.32 5.41 -18.38
C TRP A 43 5.00 3.93 -18.11
N ASN A 44 5.88 3.01 -18.52
CA ASN A 44 5.72 1.58 -18.26
C ASN A 44 5.76 1.26 -16.76
N ILE A 45 6.71 1.85 -16.01
CA ILE A 45 6.82 1.65 -14.56
C ILE A 45 5.59 2.22 -13.86
N GLY A 46 5.19 3.45 -14.20
CA GLY A 46 4.02 4.09 -13.60
C GLY A 46 2.73 3.33 -13.87
N SER A 47 2.52 2.87 -15.11
CA SER A 47 1.34 2.07 -15.45
C SER A 47 1.33 0.70 -14.77
N PHE A 48 2.48 0.06 -14.61
CA PHE A 48 2.61 -1.19 -13.85
C PHE A 48 2.27 -0.99 -12.36
N LEU A 49 2.88 0.00 -11.71
CA LEU A 49 2.62 0.33 -10.31
C LEU A 49 1.15 0.72 -10.09
N ASN A 50 0.58 1.51 -11.00
CA ASN A 50 -0.82 1.89 -10.90
C ASN A 50 -1.72 0.65 -11.03
N ARG A 51 -1.50 -0.25 -11.98
CA ARG A 51 -2.29 -1.48 -12.11
C ARG A 51 -2.22 -2.40 -10.88
N LEU A 52 -1.07 -2.47 -10.22
CA LEU A 52 -0.92 -3.26 -8.99
C LEU A 52 -1.65 -2.64 -7.80
N THR A 53 -1.74 -1.32 -7.75
CA THR A 53 -2.26 -0.59 -6.57
C THR A 53 -3.69 -0.08 -6.75
N GLU A 54 -4.17 0.07 -8.00
CA GLU A 54 -5.52 0.53 -8.39
C GLU A 54 -6.65 -0.14 -7.60
N PRO A 55 -6.73 -1.49 -7.44
CA PRO A 55 -7.89 -2.10 -6.78
C PRO A 55 -8.06 -1.66 -5.33
N VAL A 56 -6.97 -1.31 -4.63
CA VAL A 56 -7.00 -0.88 -3.23
C VAL A 56 -6.96 0.64 -3.12
N LEU A 57 -6.32 1.34 -4.05
CA LEU A 57 -6.24 2.79 -4.07
C LEU A 57 -7.49 3.47 -4.64
N GLN A 58 -8.22 2.84 -5.56
CA GLN A 58 -9.40 3.44 -6.18
C GLN A 58 -10.47 3.84 -5.15
N PRO A 59 -10.83 3.02 -4.15
CA PRO A 59 -11.74 3.44 -3.09
C PRO A 59 -11.22 4.65 -2.31
N ILE A 60 -9.91 4.70 -2.03
CA ILE A 60 -9.27 5.79 -1.28
C ILE A 60 -9.29 7.09 -2.10
N ARG A 61 -8.98 7.00 -3.40
CA ARG A 61 -9.05 8.12 -4.36
C ARG A 61 -10.45 8.73 -4.49
N ARG A 62 -11.51 7.94 -4.26
CA ARG A 62 -12.89 8.45 -4.28
C ARG A 62 -13.25 9.26 -3.03
N ILE A 63 -12.56 9.02 -1.92
CA ILE A 63 -12.79 9.71 -0.64
C ILE A 63 -11.91 10.95 -0.55
N LEU A 64 -10.68 10.88 -1.06
CA LEU A 64 -9.75 12.00 -1.07
C LEU A 64 -10.15 13.04 -2.12
N PRO A 65 -10.07 14.35 -1.82
CA PRO A 65 -10.24 15.38 -2.82
C PRO A 65 -9.13 15.28 -3.88
N ALA A 66 -9.43 15.67 -5.11
CA ALA A 66 -8.45 15.66 -6.21
C ALA A 66 -7.30 16.65 -5.90
N MET A 67 -6.14 16.14 -5.52
CA MET A 67 -4.97 16.93 -5.11
C MET A 67 -4.05 17.29 -6.29
N GLY A 68 -4.63 17.83 -7.37
CA GLY A 68 -3.87 18.23 -8.55
C GLY A 68 -3.11 17.08 -9.21
N ASN A 69 -1.80 17.26 -9.46
CA ASN A 69 -0.94 16.28 -10.13
C ASN A 69 -0.30 15.24 -9.18
N MET A 70 -0.63 15.28 -7.88
CA MET A 70 0.03 14.48 -6.85
C MET A 70 -0.98 13.51 -6.23
N ASP A 71 -0.66 12.21 -6.24
CA ASP A 71 -1.53 11.19 -5.65
C ASP A 71 -1.05 10.83 -4.24
N PHE A 72 -1.80 11.30 -3.23
CA PHE A 72 -1.54 10.98 -1.82
C PHE A 72 -2.22 9.68 -1.36
N SER A 73 -3.02 9.04 -2.21
CA SER A 73 -3.72 7.80 -1.88
C SER A 73 -2.76 6.66 -1.45
N PRO A 74 -1.60 6.45 -2.12
CA PRO A 74 -0.60 5.48 -1.66
C PRO A 74 -0.11 5.74 -0.23
N LEU A 75 0.10 7.02 0.13
CA LEU A 75 0.52 7.41 1.46
C LEU A 75 -0.55 7.09 2.51
N VAL A 76 -1.81 7.43 2.21
CA VAL A 76 -2.94 7.12 3.10
C VAL A 76 -3.09 5.60 3.28
N LEU A 77 -2.97 4.83 2.20
CA LEU A 77 -3.02 3.37 2.29
C LEU A 77 -1.85 2.79 3.11
N LEU A 78 -0.63 3.34 2.97
CA LEU A 78 0.52 2.95 3.80
C LEU A 78 0.23 3.18 5.27
N LEU A 79 -0.34 4.33 5.64
CA LEU A 79 -0.72 4.63 7.02
C LEU A 79 -1.78 3.66 7.53
N LEU A 80 -2.82 3.36 6.73
CA LEU A 80 -3.83 2.37 7.09
C LEU A 80 -3.23 0.97 7.28
N ILE A 81 -2.31 0.55 6.42
CA ILE A 81 -1.68 -0.76 6.58
C ILE A 81 -0.81 -0.80 7.83
N GLN A 82 0.00 0.24 8.07
CA GLN A 82 0.97 0.26 9.16
C GLN A 82 0.34 0.43 10.55
N TYR A 83 -0.67 1.29 10.66
CA TYR A 83 -1.26 1.69 11.93
C TYR A 83 -2.62 1.08 12.22
N LEU A 84 -3.31 0.52 11.21
CA LEU A 84 -4.61 -0.13 11.41
C LEU A 84 -4.53 -1.63 11.09
N LEU A 85 -4.23 -2.01 9.86
CA LEU A 85 -4.30 -3.42 9.44
C LEU A 85 -3.29 -4.32 10.16
N THR A 86 -2.01 -3.95 10.16
CA THR A 86 -0.92 -4.74 10.75
C THR A 86 -1.10 -4.96 12.26
N PRO A 87 -1.40 -3.94 13.09
CA PRO A 87 -1.62 -4.17 14.52
C PRO A 87 -2.89 -4.98 14.79
N LEU A 88 -3.99 -4.76 14.05
CA LEU A 88 -5.21 -5.56 14.20
C LEU A 88 -4.98 -7.05 13.88
N LEU A 89 -4.27 -7.34 12.78
CA LEU A 89 -3.90 -8.72 12.43
C LEU A 89 -3.00 -9.36 13.49
N ARG A 90 -2.10 -8.58 14.07
CA ARG A 90 -1.22 -9.05 15.14
C ARG A 90 -2.02 -9.36 16.41
N GLN A 91 -2.97 -8.50 16.78
CA GLN A 91 -3.88 -8.76 17.90
C GLN A 91 -4.71 -10.02 17.67
N LEU A 92 -5.27 -10.20 16.46
CA LEU A 92 -6.02 -11.39 16.07
C LEU A 92 -5.17 -12.66 16.19
N TYR A 93 -3.92 -12.60 15.71
CA TYR A 93 -2.96 -13.70 15.84
C TYR A 93 -2.70 -14.09 17.30
N PHE A 94 -2.46 -13.10 18.17
CA PHE A 94 -2.26 -13.35 19.60
C PHE A 94 -3.51 -13.94 20.26
N ALA A 95 -4.70 -13.40 19.96
CA ALA A 95 -5.95 -13.91 20.49
C ALA A 95 -6.20 -15.38 20.11
N LEU A 96 -5.91 -15.75 18.85
CA LEU A 96 -6.07 -17.11 18.34
C LEU A 96 -5.08 -18.12 18.93
N ILE A 97 -3.87 -17.68 19.30
CA ILE A 97 -2.85 -18.57 19.90
C ILE A 97 -3.01 -18.70 21.41
N ILE A 98 -3.34 -17.61 22.10
CA ILE A 98 -3.36 -17.56 23.56
C ILE A 98 -4.75 -17.92 24.12
N GLY A 99 -5.82 -17.88 23.30
CA GLY A 99 -7.12 -18.45 23.63
C GLY A 99 -8.09 -17.53 24.36
N GLY A 100 -7.88 -16.22 24.34
CA GLY A 100 -8.80 -15.25 24.94
C GLY A 100 -8.18 -13.88 25.09
N ILE A 101 -8.99 -12.84 24.88
CA ILE A 101 -8.64 -11.46 25.16
C ILE A 101 -8.43 -11.36 26.70
N PRO A 102 -7.28 -10.86 27.21
CA PRO A 102 -7.20 -10.41 28.59
C PRO A 102 -8.05 -9.16 28.81
#